data_AF-A0A963H968-F1
#
_entry.id   AF-A0A963H968-F1
#
_cell.length_a   1.000
_cell.length_b   1.000
_cell.length_c   1.000
_cell.angle_alpha   90.00
_cell.angle_beta   90.00
_cell.angle_gamma   90.00
#
_symmetry.space_group_name_H-M   'P 1'
#
loop_
_entity.id
_entity.type
_entity.pdbx_description
1 polymer ?
#
loop_
_entity_poly.entity_id
_entity_poly.type
_entity_poly.pdbx_seq_one_letter_code
_entity_poly.pdbx_strand_id
1 'polypeptide(L)' 'SVNPARSTGVAVYVGGWATAQLWLFWLAPIIGGVLGALTYRFIAGDEES' A
#
# COMPACT_ATOMS: atom_id res chain seq x y z
N SER A 1 8.00 2.42 4.16
CA SER A 1 7.20 1.31 4.75
C SER A 1 6.12 0.95 3.75
N VAL A 2 5.75 -0.33 3.61
CA VAL A 2 4.57 -0.76 2.83
C VAL A 2 3.42 -1.23 3.73
N ASN A 3 3.53 -1.01 5.04
CA ASN A 3 2.53 -1.37 6.03
C ASN A 3 1.95 -0.08 6.64
N PRO A 4 0.70 0.28 6.29
CA PRO A 4 0.07 1.52 6.76
C PRO A 4 -0.15 1.55 8.28
N ALA A 5 -0.51 0.42 8.90
CA ALA A 5 -0.74 0.33 10.34
C ALA A 5 0.55 0.60 11.15
N ARG A 6 1.68 0.05 10.70
CA ARG A 6 3.00 0.33 11.29
C ARG A 6 3.37 1.81 11.19
N SER A 7 3.19 2.39 9.99
CA SER A 7 3.51 3.82 9.77
C SER A 7 2.63 4.74 10.61
N THR A 8 1.36 4.39 10.79
CA THR A 8 0.40 5.17 11.60
C THR A 8 0.81 5.20 13.07
N GLY A 9 1.24 4.06 13.62
CA GLY A 9 1.74 4.00 15.00
C GLY A 9 2.87 5.01 15.25
N VAL A 10 3.89 5.04 14.39
CA VAL A 10 5.01 6.00 14.52
C VAL A 10 4.53 7.45 14.31
N ALA A 11 3.67 7.69 13.32
CA ALA A 11 3.22 9.04 12.97
C ALA A 11 2.39 9.71 14.08
N VAL A 12 1.66 8.94 14.89
CA VAL A 12 0.90 9.49 16.03
C VAL A 12 1.83 9.95 17.16
N TYR A 13 2.94 9.24 17.39
CA TYR A 13 3.93 9.64 18.41
C TYR A 13 4.86 10.76 17.93
N VAL A 14 5.25 10.78 16.65
CA VAL A 14 6.14 11.81 16.08
C VAL A 14 5.37 13.09 15.74
N GLY A 15 4.11 12.98 15.30
CA GLY A 15 3.26 14.11 14.92
C GLY A 15 3.77 14.90 13.71
N GLY A 16 3.17 16.08 13.49
CA GLY A 16 3.62 17.09 12.54
C GLY A 16 3.90 16.56 11.14
N TRP A 17 5.18 16.57 10.75
CA TRP A 17 5.64 16.17 9.42
C TRP A 17 5.36 14.69 9.11
N ALA A 18 5.43 13.81 10.11
CA ALA A 18 5.20 12.37 9.91
C ALA A 18 3.73 12.09 9.59
N THR A 19 2.81 12.80 10.25
CA THR A 19 1.37 12.74 9.96
C THR A 19 1.07 13.34 8.59
N ALA A 20 1.73 14.44 8.21
CA ALA A 20 1.54 15.07 6.90
C ALA A 20 1.93 14.16 5.72
N GLN A 21 2.88 13.23 5.91
CA GLN A 21 3.28 12.25 4.89
C GLN A 21 2.60 10.89 5.04
N LEU A 22 1.78 10.68 6.07
CA LEU A 22 1.18 9.37 6.38
C LEU A 22 0.29 8.83 5.25
N TRP A 23 -0.41 9.71 4.54
CA TRP A 23 -1.35 9.34 3.49
C TRP A 23 -0.71 8.53 2.35
N LEU A 24 0.55 8.81 2.00
CA LEU A 24 1.29 8.07 0.98
C LEU A 24 1.46 6.59 1.37
N PHE A 25 1.67 6.34 2.67
CA PHE A 25 1.84 4.98 3.19
C PHE A 25 0.54 4.18 3.23
N TRP A 26 -0.61 4.82 3.07
CA TRP A 26 -1.90 4.16 2.84
C TRP A 26 -2.19 4.01 1.36
N LEU A 27 -2.04 5.08 0.59
CA LEU A 27 -2.43 5.09 -0.81
C LEU A 27 -1.54 4.16 -1.67
N ALA A 28 -0.21 4.22 -1.49
CA ALA A 28 0.71 3.46 -2.34
C ALA A 28 0.56 1.94 -2.21
N PRO A 29 0.45 1.33 -1.00
CA PRO A 29 0.24 -0.12 -0.89
C PRO A 29 -1.10 -0.59 -1.43
N ILE A 30 -2.17 0.20 -1.29
CA ILE A 30 -3.48 -0.13 -1.83
C ILE A 30 -3.43 -0.16 -3.35
N ILE A 31 -2.88 0.90 -3.97
CA ILE A 31 -2.73 0.96 -5.42
C ILE A 31 -1.82 -0.18 -5.90
N GLY A 32 -0.69 -0.41 -5.25
CA GLY A 32 0.22 -1.50 -5.60
C GLY A 32 -0.43 -2.87 -5.50
N GLY A 33 -1.24 -3.12 -4.46
CA GLY A 33 -1.99 -4.36 -4.30
C GLY A 33 -3.03 -4.58 -5.39
N VAL A 34 -3.79 -3.54 -5.75
CA VAL A 34 -4.76 -3.60 -6.86
C VAL A 34 -4.05 -3.86 -8.18
N LEU A 35 -3.00 -3.10 -8.49
CA LEU A 35 -2.22 -3.28 -9.73
C LEU A 35 -1.56 -4.66 -9.79
N GLY A 36 -1.01 -5.14 -8.67
CA GLY A 36 -0.44 -6.49 -8.58
C GLY A 36 -1.47 -7.58 -8.82
N ALA A 37 -2.66 -7.48 -8.22
CA ALA A 37 -3.74 -8.43 -8.43
C ALA A 37 -4.25 -8.43 -9.88
N LEU A 38 -4.39 -7.25 -10.49
CA LEU A 38 -4.76 -7.13 -11.91
C LEU A 38 -3.68 -7.73 -12.80
N THR A 39 -2.42 -7.41 -12.56
CA THR A 39 -1.27 -7.93 -13.33
C THR A 39 -1.20 -9.45 -13.23
N TYR A 40 -1.35 -10.00 -12.02
CA TYR A 40 -1.42 -11.44 -11.79
C TYR A 40 -2.57 -12.07 -12.59
N ARG A 41 -3.77 -11.49 -12.56
CA ARG A 41 -4.91 -12.00 -13.33
C ARG A 41 -4.64 -12.02 -14.84
N PHE A 42 -3.97 -11.01 -15.39
CA PHE A 42 -3.66 -10.96 -16.82
C PHE A 42 -2.57 -11.95 -17.23
N ILE A 43 -1.63 -12.27 -16.35
CA ILE A 43 -0.49 -13.15 -16.67
C ILE A 43 -0.82 -14.62 -16.33
N ALA A 44 -1.38 -14.87 -15.15
CA ALA A 44 -1.69 -16.22 -14.65
C ALA A 44 -3.10 -16.70 -15.01
N GLY A 45 -4.00 -15.79 -15.40
CA GLY A 45 -5.36 -16.15 -15.82
C GLY A 45 -5.43 -16.86 -17.17
N ASP A 46 -4.35 -16.86 -17.96
CA ASP A 46 -4.23 -17.59 -19.22
C ASP A 46 -3.86 -19.08 -19.02
N GLU A 47 -3.40 -19.50 -17.83
CA GLU A 47 -2.99 -20.90 -17.56
C GLU A 47 -4.15 -21.82 -17.09
N GLU A 48 -5.35 -21.27 -16.86
CA GLU A 48 -6.50 -22.02 -16.31
C GLU A 48 -7.71 -22.15 -17.27
N SER A 49 -7.50 -21.99 -18.58
CA SER A 49 -8.56 -22.19 -19.62
C SER A 49 -8.39 -23.46 -20.43
#